data_AF-A0A1C5QNU2-F1
#
_entry.id   AF-A0A1C5QNU2-F1
#
_cell.length_a   1.000
_cell.length_b   1.000
_cell.length_c   1.000
_cell.angle_alpha   90.00
_cell.angle_beta   90.00
_cell.angle_gamma   90.00
#
_symmetry.space_group_name_H-M   'P 1'
#
loop_
_entity.id
_entity.type
_entity.pdbx_description
1 polymer ?
#
loop_
_entity_poly.entity_id
_entity_poly.type
_entity_poly.pdbx_seq_one_letter_code
_entity_poly.pdbx_strand_id
1 'polypeptide(L)'
;MDISKYALFADVADTGNFTKSGERMGYTQPGVSHILKAMESEFGFPLFVRTKQGVVPTHNAEAILPLVRQLLAVNEQLEQTVSSLNGLTKGHLTIASFASIGRSWLPTVIHTYQQKFPGIEIELLEGGTDDIVHWVENSRADFGLLSKWNVDSLE
;
A
#
# COMPACT_ATOMS: atom_id res chain seq x y z
N MET A 1 -17.81 -7.57 6.01
CA MET A 1 -16.36 -7.74 5.80
C MET A 1 -15.63 -6.70 6.62
N ASP A 2 -14.50 -7.05 7.22
CA ASP A 2 -13.70 -6.18 8.08
C ASP A 2 -12.50 -5.68 7.28
N ILE A 3 -12.39 -4.35 7.10
CA ILE A 3 -11.35 -3.68 6.30
C ILE A 3 -9.94 -4.07 6.76
N SER A 4 -9.78 -4.33 8.06
CA SER A 4 -8.51 -4.71 8.69
C SER A 4 -7.97 -6.02 8.14
N LYS A 5 -8.87 -6.95 7.75
CA LYS A 5 -8.47 -8.23 7.16
C LYS A 5 -7.90 -8.07 5.76
N TYR A 6 -8.43 -7.11 4.98
CA TYR A 6 -7.89 -6.75 3.68
C TYR A 6 -6.54 -6.06 3.77
N ALA A 7 -6.39 -5.15 4.73
CA ALA A 7 -5.11 -4.54 5.03
C ALA A 7 -4.06 -5.61 5.40
N LEU A 8 -4.44 -6.61 6.21
CA LEU A 8 -3.55 -7.71 6.56
C LEU A 8 -3.20 -8.60 5.36
N PHE A 9 -4.16 -8.90 4.49
CA PHE A 9 -3.89 -9.63 3.26
C PHE A 9 -2.90 -8.88 2.37
N ALA A 10 -3.10 -7.57 2.18
CA ALA A 10 -2.20 -6.74 1.39
C ALA A 10 -0.79 -6.63 2.01
N ASP A 11 -0.68 -6.38 3.32
CA ASP A 11 0.62 -6.28 4.00
C ASP A 11 1.40 -7.61 3.95
N VAL A 12 0.71 -8.74 4.07
CA VAL A 12 1.36 -10.06 3.93
C VAL A 12 1.85 -10.31 2.51
N ALA A 13 1.11 -9.87 1.49
CA ALA A 13 1.56 -9.94 0.11
C ALA A 13 2.81 -9.09 -0.12
N ASP A 14 2.91 -7.94 0.54
CA ASP A 14 4.07 -7.04 0.45
C ASP A 14 5.29 -7.56 1.22
N THR A 15 5.09 -8.11 2.42
CA THR A 15 6.20 -8.55 3.27
C THR A 15 6.68 -9.97 2.95
N GLY A 16 5.83 -10.80 2.35
CA GLY A 16 6.05 -12.23 2.17
C GLY A 16 6.23 -13.00 3.48
N ASN A 17 5.81 -12.43 4.63
CA ASN A 17 6.10 -12.99 5.95
C ASN A 17 4.98 -12.72 6.97
N PHE A 18 4.28 -13.77 7.38
CA PHE A 18 3.19 -13.68 8.36
C PHE A 18 3.61 -13.10 9.72
N THR A 19 4.81 -13.41 10.20
CA THR A 19 5.31 -12.89 11.49
C THR A 19 5.57 -11.40 11.37
N LYS A 20 6.28 -10.97 10.32
CA LYS A 20 6.59 -9.55 10.09
C LYS A 20 5.34 -8.70 9.92
N SER A 21 4.35 -9.20 9.18
CA SER A 21 3.05 -8.52 9.06
C SER A 21 2.28 -8.48 10.37
N GLY A 22 2.32 -9.57 11.15
CA GLY A 22 1.73 -9.58 12.49
C GLY A 22 2.33 -8.50 13.37
N GLU A 23 3.66 -8.41 13.44
CA GLU A 23 4.37 -7.38 14.20
C GLU A 23 4.00 -5.96 13.75
N ARG A 24 3.93 -5.70 12.43
CA ARG A 24 3.55 -4.38 11.87
C ARG A 24 2.13 -3.97 12.22
N MET A 25 1.20 -4.92 12.26
CA MET A 25 -0.23 -4.66 12.44
C MET A 25 -0.75 -4.96 13.86
N GLY A 26 0.13 -5.31 14.80
CA GLY A 26 -0.26 -5.63 16.17
C GLY A 26 -0.96 -6.97 16.36
N TYR A 27 -0.77 -7.91 15.43
CA TYR A 27 -1.28 -9.28 15.52
C TYR A 27 -0.20 -10.28 15.89
N THR A 28 -0.58 -11.35 16.60
CA THR A 28 0.29 -12.52 16.74
C THR A 28 0.32 -13.31 15.44
N GLN A 29 1.43 -14.00 15.13
CA GLN A 29 1.51 -14.84 13.94
C GLN A 29 0.37 -15.89 13.84
N PRO A 30 -0.04 -16.58 14.92
CA PRO A 30 -1.23 -17.44 14.89
C PRO A 30 -2.51 -16.67 14.57
N GLY A 31 -2.66 -15.44 15.07
CA GLY A 31 -3.76 -14.54 14.75
C GLY A 31 -3.80 -14.19 13.25
N VAL A 32 -2.66 -13.84 12.67
CA VAL A 32 -2.53 -13.60 11.22
C VAL A 32 -2.96 -14.84 10.43
N SER A 33 -2.44 -16.02 10.78
CA SER A 33 -2.82 -17.26 10.09
C SER A 33 -4.31 -17.57 10.23
N HIS A 34 -4.94 -17.24 11.36
CA HIS A 34 -6.36 -17.48 11.58
C HIS A 34 -7.23 -16.56 10.72
N ILE A 35 -6.89 -15.27 10.66
CA ILE A 35 -7.59 -14.28 9.85
C ILE A 35 -7.51 -14.66 8.36
N LEU A 36 -6.31 -14.97 7.86
CA LEU A 36 -6.11 -15.33 6.46
C LEU A 36 -6.86 -16.63 6.10
N LYS A 37 -6.82 -17.66 6.95
CA LYS A 37 -7.60 -18.89 6.71
C LYS A 37 -9.11 -18.66 6.68
N ALA A 38 -9.61 -17.74 7.49
CA ALA A 38 -11.02 -17.36 7.45
C ALA A 38 -11.36 -16.68 6.12
N MET A 39 -10.48 -15.81 5.60
CA MET A 39 -10.64 -15.20 4.28
C MET A 39 -10.57 -16.24 3.15
N GLU A 40 -9.63 -17.20 3.22
CA GLU A 40 -9.54 -18.30 2.26
C GLU A 40 -10.83 -19.13 2.22
N SER A 41 -11.47 -19.31 3.38
CA SER A 41 -12.76 -20.01 3.50
C SER A 41 -13.91 -19.19 2.90
N GLU A 42 -13.90 -17.87 3.08
CA GLU A 42 -14.89 -16.94 2.51
C GLU A 42 -14.76 -16.84 0.99
N PHE A 43 -13.53 -16.82 0.47
CA PHE A 43 -13.23 -16.72 -0.96
C PHE A 43 -13.28 -18.06 -1.70
N GLY A 44 -13.14 -19.18 -0.98
CA GLY A 44 -13.16 -20.52 -1.56
C GLY A 44 -11.85 -20.95 -2.22
N PHE A 45 -10.75 -20.24 -1.98
CA PHE A 45 -9.42 -20.58 -2.49
C PHE A 45 -8.30 -20.12 -1.56
N PRO A 46 -7.11 -20.78 -1.60
CA PRO A 46 -5.96 -20.35 -0.82
C PRO A 46 -5.42 -19.00 -1.31
N LEU A 47 -5.09 -18.12 -0.38
CA LEU A 47 -4.54 -16.80 -0.65
C LEU A 47 -3.02 -16.84 -0.80
N PHE A 48 -2.37 -17.77 -0.09
CA PHE A 48 -0.92 -17.85 -0.05
C PHE A 48 -0.40 -19.28 -0.15
N VAL A 49 0.80 -19.43 -0.70
CA VAL A 49 1.59 -20.67 -0.63
C VAL A 49 2.93 -20.42 0.06
N ARG A 50 3.39 -21.41 0.83
CA ARG A 50 4.70 -21.36 1.49
C ARG A 50 5.78 -21.83 0.52
N THR A 51 6.85 -21.06 0.42
CA THR A 51 8.04 -21.35 -0.39
C THR A 51 9.27 -21.39 0.50
N LYS A 52 10.44 -21.70 -0.08
CA LYS A 52 11.71 -21.64 0.65
C LYS A 52 12.11 -20.22 1.04
N GLN A 53 11.60 -19.20 0.34
CA GLN A 53 11.88 -17.80 0.55
C GLN A 53 10.87 -17.10 1.47
N GLY A 54 9.80 -17.78 1.88
CA GLY A 54 8.76 -17.21 2.74
C GLY A 54 7.37 -17.59 2.26
N VAL A 55 6.50 -16.60 2.14
CA VAL A 55 5.12 -16.75 1.69
C VAL A 55 4.92 -15.93 0.43
N VAL A 56 4.27 -16.51 -0.58
CA VAL A 56 3.92 -15.80 -1.82
C VAL A 56 2.42 -15.90 -2.10
N PRO A 57 1.80 -14.87 -2.69
CA PRO A 57 0.41 -14.93 -3.13
C PRO A 57 0.18 -16.10 -4.10
N THR A 58 -1.03 -16.67 -4.10
CA THR A 58 -1.46 -17.56 -5.19
C THR A 58 -1.87 -16.76 -6.42
N HIS A 59 -2.00 -17.41 -7.58
CA HIS A 59 -2.51 -16.74 -8.78
C HIS A 59 -3.87 -16.07 -8.57
N ASN A 60 -4.78 -16.73 -7.84
CA ASN A 60 -6.09 -16.14 -7.51
C ASN A 60 -5.94 -14.94 -6.58
N ALA A 61 -5.00 -14.99 -5.63
CA ALA A 61 -4.71 -13.87 -4.74
C ALA A 61 -4.11 -12.69 -5.49
N GLU A 62 -3.19 -12.92 -6.43
CA GLU A 62 -2.63 -11.88 -7.31
C GLU A 62 -3.71 -11.19 -8.13
N ALA A 63 -4.69 -11.94 -8.64
CA ALA A 63 -5.80 -11.37 -9.42
C ALA A 63 -6.71 -10.45 -8.60
N ILE A 64 -6.90 -10.71 -7.30
CA ILE A 64 -7.76 -9.89 -6.43
C ILE A 64 -7.00 -8.81 -5.66
N LEU A 65 -5.67 -8.90 -5.56
CA LEU A 65 -4.86 -7.97 -4.78
C LEU A 65 -5.01 -6.50 -5.23
N PRO A 66 -5.05 -6.18 -6.55
CA PRO A 66 -5.32 -4.81 -7.00
C PRO A 66 -6.69 -4.30 -6.55
N LEU A 67 -7.74 -5.13 -6.60
CA LEU A 67 -9.08 -4.76 -6.13
C LEU A 67 -9.11 -4.51 -4.63
N VAL A 68 -8.40 -5.33 -3.86
CA VAL A 68 -8.25 -5.14 -2.42
C VAL A 68 -7.54 -3.83 -2.11
N ARG A 69 -6.45 -3.51 -2.81
CA ARG A 69 -5.71 -2.26 -2.60
C ARG A 69 -6.54 -1.04 -2.99
N GLN A 70 -7.30 -1.10 -4.09
CA GLN A 70 -8.26 -0.04 -4.45
C GLN A 70 -9.33 0.16 -3.36
N LEU A 71 -9.86 -0.92 -2.80
CA LEU A 71 -10.83 -0.85 -1.72
C LEU A 71 -10.25 -0.20 -0.45
N LEU A 72 -8.99 -0.48 -0.13
CA LEU A 72 -8.27 0.18 0.97
C LEU A 72 -8.05 1.67 0.70
N ALA A 73 -7.64 2.04 -0.51
CA ALA A 73 -7.47 3.44 -0.90
C ALA A 73 -8.78 4.24 -0.84
N VAL A 74 -9.91 3.65 -1.28
CA VAL A 74 -11.23 4.28 -1.16
C VAL A 74 -11.64 4.45 0.30
N ASN A 75 -11.36 3.46 1.16
CA ASN A 75 -11.62 3.58 2.59
C ASN A 75 -10.80 4.73 3.22
N GLU A 76 -9.53 4.82 2.87
CA GLU A 76 -8.67 5.92 3.32
C GLU A 76 -9.20 7.29 2.84
N GLN A 77 -9.57 7.42 1.57
CA GLN A 77 -10.15 8.65 1.03
C GLN A 77 -11.43 9.05 1.77
N LEU A 78 -12.26 8.09 2.15
CA LEU A 78 -13.45 8.33 2.96
C LEU A 78 -13.07 8.88 4.35
N GLU A 79 -12.11 8.25 5.03
CA GLU A 79 -11.62 8.70 6.35
C GLU A 79 -11.03 10.11 6.28
N GLN A 80 -10.21 10.40 5.27
CA GLN A 80 -9.64 11.73 5.03
C GLN A 80 -10.74 12.77 4.77
N THR A 81 -11.75 12.42 3.96
CA THR A 81 -12.89 13.31 3.68
C THR A 81 -13.69 13.61 4.94
N VAL A 82 -13.99 12.59 5.75
CA VAL A 82 -14.69 12.76 7.03
C VAL A 82 -13.87 13.61 8.00
N SER A 83 -12.55 13.40 8.06
CA SER A 83 -11.64 14.23 8.87
C SER A 83 -11.71 15.69 8.44
N SER A 84 -11.61 15.95 7.14
CA SER A 84 -11.69 17.31 6.57
C SER A 84 -13.01 18.00 6.89
N LEU A 85 -14.15 17.28 6.76
CA LEU A 85 -15.48 17.81 7.10
C LEU A 85 -15.62 18.14 8.59
N ASN A 86 -14.91 17.44 9.47
CA ASN A 86 -14.86 17.71 10.90
C ASN A 86 -13.83 18.80 11.28
N GLY A 87 -13.23 19.48 10.31
CA GLY A 87 -12.22 20.52 10.53
C GLY A 87 -10.85 19.99 10.95
N LEU A 88 -10.63 18.68 10.83
CA LEU A 88 -9.34 18.03 11.10
C LEU A 88 -8.61 17.84 9.76
N THR A 89 -7.57 18.61 9.52
CA THR A 89 -6.72 18.43 8.32
C THR A 89 -5.69 17.33 8.59
N LYS A 90 -6.14 16.07 8.51
CA LYS A 90 -5.29 14.88 8.63
C LYS A 90 -5.38 14.04 7.36
N GLY A 91 -4.27 13.41 6.99
CA GLY A 91 -4.21 12.51 5.86
C GLY A 91 -2.82 11.90 5.71
N HIS A 92 -2.70 11.00 4.75
CA HIS A 92 -1.44 10.38 4.37
C HIS A 92 -1.27 10.52 2.86
N LEU A 93 -0.04 10.71 2.42
CA LEU A 93 0.31 10.83 1.01
C LEU A 93 1.56 10.01 0.74
N THR A 94 1.44 8.99 -0.11
CA THR A 94 2.53 8.13 -0.54
C THR A 94 3.00 8.52 -1.93
N ILE A 95 4.25 8.95 -2.05
CA ILE A 95 4.84 9.38 -3.32
C ILE A 95 5.88 8.35 -3.76
N ALA A 96 5.70 7.79 -4.96
CA ALA A 96 6.70 6.93 -5.60
C ALA A 96 7.65 7.78 -6.45
N SER A 97 8.97 7.63 -6.28
CA SER A 97 9.93 8.38 -7.09
C SER A 97 11.28 7.67 -7.28
N PHE A 98 12.07 8.15 -8.24
CA PHE A 98 13.48 7.79 -8.32
C PHE A 98 14.26 8.41 -7.15
N ALA A 99 15.26 7.68 -6.68
CA ALA A 99 16.13 8.12 -5.59
C ALA A 99 16.86 9.46 -5.88
N SER A 100 17.04 9.86 -7.14
CA SER A 100 17.57 11.20 -7.48
C SER A 100 16.58 12.29 -7.09
N ILE A 101 15.32 12.15 -7.48
CA ILE A 101 14.24 13.11 -7.19
C ILE A 101 13.91 13.13 -5.69
N GLY A 102 13.81 11.94 -5.08
CA GLY A 102 13.59 11.74 -3.65
C GLY A 102 14.62 12.45 -2.76
N ARG A 103 15.87 12.53 -3.22
CA ARG A 103 16.97 13.13 -2.43
C ARG A 103 17.28 14.58 -2.78
N SER A 104 17.07 15.02 -4.02
CA SER A 104 17.50 16.37 -4.45
C SER A 104 16.39 17.41 -4.50
N TRP A 105 15.14 17.01 -4.73
CA TRP A 105 14.05 17.95 -5.01
C TRP A 105 12.87 17.80 -4.06
N LEU A 106 12.42 16.56 -3.81
CA LEU A 106 11.29 16.28 -2.94
C LEU A 106 11.43 16.84 -1.51
N PRO A 107 12.62 16.86 -0.86
CA PRO A 107 12.73 17.37 0.50
C PRO A 107 12.28 18.83 0.65
N THR A 108 12.60 19.70 -0.32
CA THR A 108 12.20 21.11 -0.31
C THR A 108 10.69 21.28 -0.55
N VAL A 109 10.12 20.47 -1.44
CA VAL A 109 8.67 20.47 -1.74
C VAL A 109 7.88 19.99 -0.52
N ILE A 110 8.29 18.85 0.06
CA ILE A 110 7.70 18.25 1.25
C ILE A 110 7.74 19.22 2.43
N HIS A 111 8.89 19.85 2.68
CA HIS A 111 9.01 20.84 3.76
C HIS A 111 8.01 21.98 3.60
N THR A 112 7.90 22.55 2.40
CA THR A 112 6.94 23.63 2.11
C THR A 112 5.49 23.17 2.29
N TYR A 113 5.18 21.95 1.84
CA TYR A 113 3.84 21.38 1.96
C TYR A 113 3.45 21.11 3.42
N GLN A 114 4.35 20.52 4.21
CA GLN A 114 4.14 20.22 5.63
C GLN A 114 3.94 21.49 6.47
N GLN A 115 4.57 22.61 6.13
CA GLN A 115 4.31 23.90 6.79
C GLN A 115 2.86 24.38 6.57
N LYS A 116 2.30 24.14 5.38
CA LYS A 116 0.92 24.53 5.04
C LYS A 116 -0.12 23.52 5.56
N PHE A 117 0.26 22.23 5.62
CA PHE A 117 -0.61 21.13 6.01
C PHE A 117 0.07 20.22 7.04
N PRO A 118 0.21 20.68 8.30
CA PRO A 118 1.01 19.98 9.32
C PRO A 118 0.41 18.64 9.79
N GLY A 119 -0.86 18.37 9.47
CA GLY A 119 -1.50 17.09 9.80
C GLY A 119 -1.43 16.04 8.68
N ILE A 120 -0.78 16.34 7.54
CA ILE A 120 -0.58 15.37 6.47
C ILE A 120 0.77 14.68 6.65
N GLU A 121 0.74 13.36 6.82
CA GLU A 121 1.91 12.50 6.80
C GLU A 121 2.31 12.19 5.35
N ILE A 122 3.62 12.14 5.06
CA ILE A 122 4.12 11.89 3.71
C ILE A 122 5.11 10.72 3.77
N GLU A 123 4.84 9.68 2.99
CA GLU A 123 5.73 8.53 2.79
C GLU A 123 6.37 8.57 1.39
N LEU A 124 7.62 8.14 1.30
CA LEU A 124 8.37 8.06 0.04
C LEU A 124 8.71 6.60 -0.26
N LEU A 125 8.30 6.15 -1.45
CA LEU A 125 8.73 4.88 -2.03
C LEU A 125 9.78 5.14 -3.10
N GLU A 126 10.98 4.59 -2.93
CA GLU A 126 12.07 4.75 -3.90
C GLU A 126 12.26 3.48 -4.74
N GLY A 127 12.18 3.60 -6.07
CA GLY A 127 12.26 2.46 -6.99
C GLY A 127 12.62 2.85 -8.42
N GLY A 128 12.72 1.84 -9.30
CA GLY A 128 12.85 2.01 -10.74
C GLY A 128 11.50 2.35 -11.41
N THR A 129 11.49 2.44 -12.74
CA THR A 129 10.26 2.76 -13.48
C THR A 129 9.18 1.71 -13.25
N ASP A 130 9.53 0.43 -13.40
CA ASP A 130 8.60 -0.68 -13.25
C ASP A 130 8.03 -0.74 -11.83
N ASP A 131 8.86 -0.47 -10.81
CA ASP A 131 8.41 -0.40 -9.41
C ASP A 131 7.40 0.73 -9.20
N ILE A 132 7.71 1.93 -9.71
CA ILE A 132 6.85 3.12 -9.57
C ILE A 132 5.51 2.88 -10.26
N VAL A 133 5.51 2.38 -11.51
CA VAL A 133 4.29 2.05 -12.26
C VAL A 133 3.49 1.01 -11.47
N HIS A 134 4.14 -0.07 -11.05
CA HIS A 134 3.49 -1.12 -10.28
C HIS A 134 2.86 -0.58 -8.99
N TRP A 135 3.54 0.28 -8.25
CA TRP A 135 3.00 0.86 -7.01
C TRP A 135 1.80 1.77 -7.25
N VAL A 136 1.81 2.57 -8.31
CA VAL A 136 0.68 3.45 -8.64
C VAL A 136 -0.53 2.64 -9.13
N GLU A 137 -0.35 1.71 -10.07
CA GLU A 137 -1.42 0.85 -10.59
C GLU A 137 -2.10 0.04 -9.48
N ASN A 138 -1.33 -0.32 -8.46
CA ASN A 138 -1.79 -1.08 -7.32
C ASN A 138 -2.20 -0.20 -6.13
N SER A 139 -2.30 1.12 -6.26
CA SER A 139 -2.68 2.02 -5.15
C SER A 139 -1.79 1.87 -3.90
N ARG A 140 -0.52 1.47 -4.07
CA ARG A 140 0.52 1.56 -3.02
C ARG A 140 1.15 2.97 -2.97
N ALA A 141 1.00 3.75 -4.03
CA ALA A 141 1.38 5.16 -4.09
C ALA A 141 0.23 5.97 -4.72
N ASP A 142 0.01 7.18 -4.22
CA ASP A 142 -1.01 8.10 -4.74
C ASP A 142 -0.60 8.68 -6.09
N PHE A 143 0.69 8.93 -6.29
CA PHE A 143 1.26 9.30 -7.58
C PHE A 143 2.75 8.93 -7.67
N GLY A 144 3.21 8.76 -8.91
CA GLY A 144 4.58 8.42 -9.26
C GLY A 144 5.28 9.51 -10.07
N LEU A 145 6.55 9.76 -9.77
CA LEU A 145 7.40 10.67 -10.55
C LEU A 145 8.29 9.88 -11.51
N LEU A 146 7.96 9.97 -12.81
CA LEU A 146 8.63 9.25 -13.88
C LEU A 146 9.40 10.21 -14.81
N SER A 147 10.41 9.68 -15.50
CA SER A 147 11.10 10.41 -16.56
C SER A 147 10.35 10.21 -17.88
N LYS A 148 10.21 11.29 -18.66
CA LYS A 148 9.44 11.33 -19.91
C LYS A 148 9.84 10.25 -20.95
N TRP A 149 11.03 9.67 -20.84
CA TRP A 149 11.55 8.68 -21.79
C TRP A 149 10.94 7.28 -21.65
N ASN A 150 10.10 7.03 -20.64
CA ASN A 150 9.56 5.71 -20.31
C ASN A 150 8.02 5.67 -20.22
N VAL A 151 7.29 6.55 -20.92
CA VAL A 151 5.82 6.70 -20.78
C VAL A 151 5.02 5.96 -21.87
N ASP A 152 5.66 5.15 -22.72
CA ASP A 152 4.96 4.43 -23.79
C ASP A 152 3.99 3.34 -23.29
N SER A 153 3.94 3.05 -21.98
CA SER A 153 3.08 2.05 -21.36
C SER A 153 1.95 2.60 -20.49
N LEU A 154 1.73 3.92 -20.46
CA LEU A 154 0.72 4.58 -19.60
C LEU A 154 -0.37 5.35 -20.36
N GLU A 155 -0.42 5.23 -21.70
CA GLU A 155 -1.56 5.70 -22.52
C GLU A 155 -2.59 4.60 -22.78
#